data_AF-A0A0B7IFB2-F1
#
_entry.id   AF-A0A0B7IFB2-F1
#
_cell.length_a   1.000
_cell.length_b   1.000
_cell.length_c   1.000
_cell.angle_alpha   90.00
_cell.angle_beta   90.00
_cell.angle_gamma   90.00
#
_symmetry.space_group_name_H-M   'P 1'
#
loop_
_entity.id
_entity.type
_entity.pdbx_description
1 polymer ?
#
loop_
_entity_poly.entity_id
_entity_poly.type
_entity_poly.pdbx_seq_one_letter_code
_entity_poly.pdbx_strand_id
1 'polypeptide(L)'
;MKKKNWLIVGILAVVTFLLGMLANSIMGRKAEAQIISRANTDIKDFEARNEIWGEYYQREYQSWLQTADTTFRAKYMSSDNDDLLAERPEMVILWAGYAFSKDYTAPRGHMHAVADVTHTLRTGSPTDSTHSPQPSTCWTCKSPDVPRMMNKIGIENYYKGHWDDFRK
;
A
#
# COMPACT_ATOMS: atom_id res chain seq x y z
N MET A 1 55.42 27.33 9.30
CA MET A 1 54.70 26.07 8.97
C MET A 1 54.29 26.10 7.50
N LYS A 2 54.59 25.06 6.71
CA LYS A 2 54.34 25.03 5.25
C LYS A 2 52.82 25.07 4.98
N LYS A 3 52.37 25.77 3.92
CA LYS A 3 50.94 25.89 3.50
C LYS A 3 50.19 24.55 3.45
N LYS A 4 50.91 23.47 3.11
CA LYS A 4 50.43 22.08 3.12
C LYS A 4 49.91 21.62 4.49
N ASN A 5 50.52 22.04 5.60
CA ASN A 5 50.09 21.64 6.94
C ASN A 5 48.79 22.33 7.35
N TRP A 6 48.61 23.60 6.96
CA TRP A 6 47.36 24.34 7.17
C TRP A 6 46.20 23.77 6.34
N LEU A 7 46.47 23.29 5.12
CA LEU A 7 45.48 22.60 4.30
C LEU A 7 45.00 21.30 4.96
N ILE A 8 45.92 20.49 5.49
CA ILE A 8 45.57 19.24 6.19
C ILE A 8 44.72 19.53 7.42
N VAL A 9 45.10 20.53 8.23
CA VAL A 9 44.32 20.94 9.41
C VAL A 9 42.91 21.41 9.03
N GLY A 10 42.78 22.20 7.96
CA GLY A 10 41.48 22.65 7.46
C GLY A 10 40.58 21.48 7.02
N ILE A 11 41.13 20.52 6.26
CA ILE A 11 40.38 19.32 5.85
C ILE A 11 39.96 18.49 7.06
N LEU A 12 40.87 18.28 8.02
CA LEU A 12 40.57 17.48 9.21
C LEU A 12 39.46 18.12 10.05
N ALA A 13 39.46 19.45 10.19
CA ALA A 13 38.41 20.19 10.88
C ALA A 13 37.04 20.08 10.18
N VAL A 14 37.01 20.11 8.84
CA VAL A 14 35.76 19.93 8.08
C VAL A 14 35.25 18.49 8.24
N VAL A 15 36.12 17.49 8.15
CA VAL A 15 35.72 16.08 8.30
C VAL A 15 35.18 15.80 9.70
N THR A 16 35.86 16.27 10.76
CA THR A 16 35.38 16.09 12.13
C THR A 16 34.07 16.81 12.40
N PHE A 17 33.88 18.01 11.82
CA PHE A 17 32.61 18.73 11.89
C PHE A 17 31.46 17.95 11.22
N LEU A 18 31.68 17.43 10.01
CA LEU A 18 30.69 16.63 9.28
C LEU A 18 30.35 15.33 10.03
N LEU A 19 31.34 14.66 10.63
CA LEU A 19 31.12 13.49 11.47
C LEU A 19 30.34 13.83 12.74
N GLY A 20 30.59 14.99 13.35
CA GLY A 20 29.82 15.49 14.49
C GLY A 20 28.35 15.77 14.14
N MET A 21 28.10 16.41 13.00
CA MET A 21 26.73 16.63 12.49
C MET A 21 26.01 15.30 12.20
N LEU A 22 26.71 14.33 11.61
CA LEU A 22 26.17 13.01 11.35
C LEU A 22 25.83 12.28 12.65
N ALA A 23 26.73 12.30 13.64
CA ALA A 23 26.49 11.69 14.95
C ALA A 23 25.27 12.33 15.64
N ASN A 24 25.14 13.65 15.60
CA ASN A 24 23.97 14.35 16.14
C ASN A 24 22.67 13.94 15.42
N SER A 25 22.71 13.82 14.09
CA SER A 25 21.56 13.35 13.31
C SER A 25 21.14 11.91 13.67
N ILE A 26 22.12 11.01 13.81
CA ILE A 26 21.85 9.60 14.17
C ILE A 26 21.26 9.50 15.58
N MET A 27 21.83 10.22 16.55
CA MET A 27 21.32 10.19 17.93
C MET A 27 19.91 10.77 18.02
N GLY A 28 19.62 11.89 17.33
CA GLY A 28 18.28 12.48 17.27
C GLY A 28 17.24 11.49 16.72
N ARG A 29 17.53 10.87 15.57
CA ARG A 29 16.64 9.89 14.94
C ARG A 29 16.42 8.62 15.79
N LYS A 30 17.45 8.16 16.52
CA LYS A 30 17.30 7.02 17.44
C LYS A 30 16.41 7.34 18.64
N ALA A 31 16.50 8.54 19.17
CA ALA A 31 15.64 9.00 20.26
C ALA A 31 14.17 9.12 19.79
N GLU A 32 13.93 9.70 18.61
CA GLU A 32 12.59 9.79 17.99
C GLU A 32 11.96 8.41 17.78
N ALA A 33 12.72 7.45 17.25
CA ALA A 33 12.23 6.09 17.02
C ALA A 33 11.82 5.37 18.32
N GLN A 34 12.54 5.60 19.43
CA GLN A 34 12.20 5.02 20.73
C GLN A 34 10.97 5.67 21.39
N ILE A 35 10.69 6.94 21.08
CA ILE A 35 9.49 7.65 21.55
C ILE A 35 8.27 7.13 20.78
N ILE A 36 8.35 6.99 19.46
CA ILE A 36 7.24 6.48 18.62
C ILE A 36 6.83 5.06 19.02
N SER A 37 7.79 4.17 19.32
CA SER A 37 7.47 2.80 19.73
C SER A 37 6.82 2.69 21.12
N ARG A 38 6.79 3.79 21.89
CA ARG A 38 6.24 3.86 23.26
C ARG A 38 5.09 4.85 23.39
N ALA A 39 4.75 5.57 22.33
CA ALA A 39 3.66 6.51 22.33
C ALA A 39 2.35 5.73 22.47
N ASN A 40 1.61 6.00 23.54
CA ASN A 40 0.22 5.58 23.67
C ASN A 40 -0.56 6.30 22.57
N THR A 41 -0.86 5.61 21.47
CA THR A 41 -1.61 6.20 20.37
C THR A 41 -3.10 6.17 20.75
N ASP A 42 -3.84 7.25 20.50
CA ASP A 42 -5.31 7.28 20.68
C ASP A 42 -6.03 6.65 19.46
N ILE A 43 -5.39 5.66 18.84
CA ILE A 43 -5.91 4.96 17.67
C ILE A 43 -6.98 3.99 18.18
N LYS A 44 -8.19 4.16 17.65
CA LYS A 44 -9.33 3.31 18.01
C LYS A 44 -9.18 1.91 17.42
N ASP A 45 -9.81 0.94 18.06
CA ASP A 45 -9.96 -0.40 17.50
C ASP A 45 -10.59 -0.33 16.11
N PHE A 46 -10.03 -1.09 15.18
CA PHE A 46 -10.47 -1.17 13.78
C PHE A 46 -10.37 0.16 12.99
N GLU A 47 -9.46 1.07 13.35
CA GLU A 47 -9.19 2.26 12.55
C GLU A 47 -8.59 1.89 11.18
N ALA A 48 -9.38 2.07 10.13
CA ALA A 48 -9.04 1.68 8.75
C ALA A 48 -8.42 2.81 7.92
N ARG A 49 -8.46 4.07 8.40
CA ARG A 49 -7.92 5.23 7.68
C ARG A 49 -6.41 5.31 7.85
N ASN A 50 -5.67 5.02 6.78
CA ASN A 50 -4.22 4.94 6.80
C ASN A 50 -3.55 6.26 7.24
N GLU A 51 -4.16 7.41 6.93
CA GLU A 51 -3.65 8.74 7.30
C GLU A 51 -3.52 8.96 8.81
N ILE A 52 -4.42 8.37 9.62
CA ILE A 52 -4.36 8.46 11.09
C ILE A 52 -3.14 7.72 11.63
N TRP A 53 -2.79 6.58 11.02
CA TRP A 53 -1.57 5.86 11.35
C TRP A 53 -0.32 6.66 10.95
N GLY A 54 -0.40 7.45 9.87
CA GLY A 54 0.67 8.33 9.42
C GLY A 54 1.04 9.46 10.38
N GLU A 55 0.14 9.87 11.27
CA GLU A 55 0.41 10.86 12.32
C GLU A 55 1.39 10.35 13.38
N TYR A 56 1.47 9.03 13.57
CA TYR A 56 2.32 8.39 14.59
C TYR A 56 3.48 7.60 13.98
N TYR A 57 3.29 7.02 12.79
CA TYR A 57 4.26 6.14 12.13
C TYR A 57 4.67 6.72 10.77
N GLN A 58 5.26 7.92 10.78
CA GLN A 58 5.54 8.67 9.56
C GLN A 58 6.42 7.88 8.58
N ARG A 59 7.48 7.21 9.06
CA ARG A 59 8.42 6.51 8.19
C ARG A 59 7.75 5.36 7.45
N GLU A 60 6.97 4.56 8.16
CA GLU A 60 6.22 3.43 7.65
C GLU A 60 5.17 3.92 6.66
N TYR A 61 4.41 4.95 7.03
CA TYR A 61 3.40 5.56 6.17
C TYR A 61 4.01 6.13 4.88
N GLN A 62 5.15 6.82 4.96
CA GLN A 62 5.87 7.32 3.77
C GLN A 62 6.34 6.18 2.86
N SER A 63 6.82 5.06 3.42
CA SER A 63 7.17 3.88 2.62
C SER A 63 5.96 3.22 1.97
N TRP A 64 4.81 3.21 2.66
CA TRP A 64 3.56 2.70 2.12
C TRP A 64 3.03 3.59 0.97
N LEU A 65 3.12 4.92 1.09
CA LEU A 65 2.74 5.86 0.02
C LEU A 65 3.51 5.62 -1.28
N GLN A 66 4.75 5.12 -1.21
CA GLN A 66 5.52 4.77 -2.41
C GLN A 66 4.87 3.67 -3.24
N THR A 67 3.94 2.89 -2.69
CA THR A 67 3.15 1.91 -3.46
C THR A 67 2.17 2.55 -4.44
N ALA A 68 1.97 3.87 -4.38
CA ALA A 68 1.24 4.62 -5.40
C ALA A 68 1.99 4.67 -6.74
N ASP A 69 3.33 4.55 -6.74
CA ASP A 69 4.17 4.62 -7.94
C ASP A 69 4.06 3.34 -8.78
N THR A 70 3.55 3.50 -9.99
CA THR A 70 3.33 2.43 -10.98
C THR A 70 4.36 2.43 -12.11
N THR A 71 5.46 3.19 -11.98
CA THR A 71 6.42 3.39 -13.08
C THR A 71 7.46 2.28 -13.25
N PHE A 72 7.57 1.35 -12.29
CA PHE A 72 8.56 0.27 -12.35
C PHE A 72 8.21 -0.75 -13.43
N ARG A 73 9.19 -1.08 -14.28
CA ARG A 73 9.11 -2.20 -15.22
C ARG A 73 10.38 -3.03 -15.22
N ALA A 74 10.21 -4.34 -15.15
CA ALA A 74 11.23 -5.36 -15.35
C ALA A 74 10.81 -6.33 -16.46
N LYS A 75 11.70 -7.27 -16.80
CA LYS A 75 11.49 -8.22 -17.92
C LYS A 75 10.19 -9.04 -17.81
N TYR A 76 9.75 -9.38 -16.60
CA TYR A 76 8.63 -10.30 -16.35
C TYR A 76 7.55 -9.73 -15.44
N MET A 77 7.74 -8.51 -14.93
CA MET A 77 6.86 -7.92 -13.92
C MET A 77 6.99 -6.40 -13.94
N SER A 78 5.91 -5.71 -13.60
CA SER A 78 5.83 -4.26 -13.48
C SER A 78 5.12 -3.90 -12.18
N SER A 79 5.13 -2.61 -11.82
CA SER A 79 4.18 -2.07 -10.84
C SER A 79 2.97 -1.41 -11.52
N ASP A 80 2.77 -1.67 -12.81
CA ASP A 80 1.70 -1.09 -13.63
C ASP A 80 0.51 -2.06 -13.75
N ASN A 81 -0.62 -1.59 -14.25
CA ASN A 81 -1.83 -2.42 -14.43
C ASN A 81 -1.88 -3.11 -15.80
N ASP A 82 -0.82 -3.81 -16.17
CA ASP A 82 -0.69 -4.50 -17.47
C ASP A 82 -1.87 -5.43 -17.75
N ASP A 83 -2.48 -5.33 -18.93
CA ASP A 83 -3.55 -6.22 -19.38
C ASP A 83 -2.97 -7.58 -19.77
N LEU A 84 -3.07 -8.55 -18.86
CA LEU A 84 -2.53 -9.88 -19.07
C LEU A 84 -3.35 -10.70 -20.06
N LEU A 85 -4.61 -10.34 -20.33
CA LEU A 85 -5.41 -10.99 -21.38
C LEU A 85 -4.96 -10.54 -22.76
N ALA A 86 -4.58 -9.26 -22.91
CA ALA A 86 -3.98 -8.77 -24.15
C ALA A 86 -2.60 -9.38 -24.41
N GLU A 87 -1.77 -9.54 -23.36
CA GLU A 87 -0.45 -10.19 -23.48
C GLU A 87 -0.54 -11.71 -23.71
N ARG A 88 -1.58 -12.36 -23.19
CA ARG A 88 -1.74 -13.82 -23.19
C ARG A 88 -3.17 -14.20 -23.55
N PRO A 89 -3.57 -14.04 -24.82
CA PRO A 89 -4.97 -14.21 -25.25
C PRO A 89 -5.51 -15.63 -25.06
N GLU A 90 -4.65 -16.65 -24.94
CA GLU A 90 -5.05 -18.02 -24.64
C GLU A 90 -5.75 -18.12 -23.28
N MET A 91 -5.46 -17.21 -22.33
CA MET A 91 -6.10 -17.16 -21.02
C MET A 91 -7.61 -16.88 -21.12
N VAL A 92 -8.04 -16.11 -22.14
CA VAL A 92 -9.47 -15.86 -22.41
C VAL A 92 -10.18 -17.17 -22.76
N ILE A 93 -9.54 -18.03 -23.56
CA ILE A 93 -10.09 -19.33 -23.96
C ILE A 93 -10.09 -20.29 -22.77
N LEU A 94 -8.97 -20.38 -22.04
CA LEU A 94 -8.83 -21.26 -20.88
C LEU A 94 -9.82 -20.93 -19.75
N TRP A 95 -10.20 -19.67 -19.63
CA TRP A 95 -11.16 -19.20 -18.62
C TRP A 95 -12.54 -18.85 -19.20
N ALA A 96 -12.85 -19.38 -20.38
CA ALA A 96 -14.15 -19.17 -21.01
C ALA A 96 -15.29 -19.58 -20.06
N GLY A 97 -16.27 -18.69 -19.91
CA GLY A 97 -17.38 -18.87 -18.95
C GLY A 97 -17.08 -18.43 -17.52
N TYR A 98 -15.85 -17.99 -17.22
CA TYR A 98 -15.45 -17.47 -15.91
C TYR A 98 -15.08 -15.99 -15.95
N ALA A 99 -15.25 -15.27 -14.84
CA ALA A 99 -15.09 -13.80 -14.79
C ALA A 99 -13.68 -13.33 -15.21
N PHE A 100 -12.66 -14.14 -14.97
CA PHE A 100 -11.27 -13.83 -15.35
C PHE A 100 -11.05 -13.75 -16.86
N SER A 101 -11.92 -14.33 -17.70
CA SER A 101 -11.87 -14.13 -19.15
C SER A 101 -12.31 -12.74 -19.61
N LYS A 102 -12.94 -11.95 -18.71
CA LYS A 102 -13.42 -10.59 -19.02
C LYS A 102 -12.37 -9.53 -18.74
N ASP A 103 -11.61 -9.71 -17.66
CA ASP A 103 -10.61 -8.76 -17.20
C ASP A 103 -9.65 -9.43 -16.22
N TYR A 104 -8.36 -9.32 -16.51
CA TYR A 104 -7.29 -9.79 -15.66
C TYR A 104 -6.02 -8.98 -15.91
N THR A 105 -5.72 -8.06 -15.00
CA THR A 105 -4.52 -7.23 -15.04
C THR A 105 -3.44 -7.75 -14.08
N ALA A 106 -2.19 -7.40 -14.34
CA ALA A 106 -1.09 -7.60 -13.42
C ALA A 106 -1.34 -6.86 -12.08
N PRO A 107 -0.85 -7.40 -10.95
CA PRO A 107 -0.95 -6.72 -9.67
C PRO A 107 -0.05 -5.48 -9.64
N ARG A 108 -0.53 -4.42 -9.00
CA ARG A 108 0.25 -3.22 -8.67
C ARG A 108 0.23 -2.91 -7.18
N GLY A 109 0.83 -1.79 -6.79
CA GLY A 109 1.02 -1.44 -5.38
C GLY A 109 -0.28 -1.34 -4.57
N HIS A 110 -0.20 -1.64 -3.27
CA HIS A 110 -1.36 -1.76 -2.37
C HIS A 110 -2.24 -0.50 -2.28
N MET A 111 -1.71 0.69 -2.55
CA MET A 111 -2.49 1.93 -2.65
C MET A 111 -3.67 1.82 -3.62
N HIS A 112 -3.53 0.96 -4.64
CA HIS A 112 -4.52 0.78 -5.70
C HIS A 112 -5.50 -0.37 -5.43
N ALA A 113 -5.35 -1.15 -4.35
CA ALA A 113 -6.12 -2.37 -4.14
C ALA A 113 -7.64 -2.16 -4.16
N VAL A 114 -8.14 -1.10 -3.51
CA VAL A 114 -9.57 -0.73 -3.50
C VAL A 114 -10.02 -0.21 -4.87
N ALA A 115 -9.18 0.58 -5.56
CA ALA A 115 -9.49 1.05 -6.91
C ALA A 115 -9.57 -0.13 -7.89
N ASP A 116 -8.63 -1.07 -7.84
CA ASP A 116 -8.57 -2.18 -8.78
C ASP A 116 -9.74 -3.16 -8.61
N VAL A 117 -10.14 -3.45 -7.36
CA VAL A 117 -11.31 -4.31 -7.12
C VAL A 117 -12.63 -3.64 -7.50
N THR A 118 -12.69 -2.30 -7.49
CA THR A 118 -13.89 -1.54 -7.90
C THR A 118 -14.01 -1.31 -9.40
N HIS A 119 -12.89 -1.26 -10.11
CA HIS A 119 -12.86 -1.01 -11.56
C HIS A 119 -12.80 -2.28 -12.40
N THR A 120 -12.38 -3.41 -11.83
CA THR A 120 -12.28 -4.65 -12.60
C THR A 120 -13.62 -5.10 -13.16
N LEU A 121 -13.66 -5.55 -14.41
CA LEU A 121 -14.91 -6.04 -15.03
C LEU A 121 -15.40 -7.34 -14.37
N ARG A 122 -14.57 -7.98 -13.55
CA ARG A 122 -14.91 -9.21 -12.82
C ARG A 122 -16.02 -8.99 -11.79
N THR A 123 -16.10 -7.80 -11.19
CA THR A 123 -17.15 -7.43 -10.22
C THR A 123 -18.41 -6.88 -10.88
N GLY A 124 -18.41 -6.76 -12.21
CA GLY A 124 -19.57 -6.33 -13.00
C GLY A 124 -19.95 -4.87 -12.80
N SER A 125 -21.16 -4.52 -13.25
CA SER A 125 -21.75 -3.18 -13.09
C SER A 125 -23.05 -3.27 -12.30
N PRO A 126 -22.97 -3.53 -10.97
CA PRO A 126 -24.14 -3.60 -10.12
C PRO A 126 -24.96 -2.30 -10.13
N THR A 127 -26.26 -2.43 -9.93
CA THR A 127 -27.25 -1.35 -9.81
C THR A 127 -28.18 -1.64 -8.62
N ASP A 128 -29.08 -0.73 -8.28
CA ASP A 128 -30.07 -0.94 -7.20
C ASP A 128 -30.93 -2.21 -7.38
N SER A 129 -31.09 -2.69 -8.62
CA SER A 129 -31.88 -3.89 -8.94
C SER A 129 -31.04 -5.09 -9.36
N THR A 130 -29.72 -4.97 -9.45
CA THR A 130 -28.86 -6.03 -9.96
C THR A 130 -27.55 -6.06 -9.20
N HIS A 131 -27.38 -7.11 -8.38
CA HIS A 131 -26.17 -7.30 -7.60
C HIS A 131 -24.97 -7.72 -8.47
N SER A 132 -23.79 -7.55 -7.90
CA SER A 132 -22.54 -8.04 -8.45
C SER A 132 -22.59 -9.56 -8.58
N PRO A 133 -21.98 -10.14 -9.64
CA PRO A 133 -21.76 -11.58 -9.72
C PRO A 133 -20.78 -12.08 -8.66
N GLN A 134 -20.07 -11.20 -7.95
CA GLN A 134 -19.09 -11.56 -6.94
C GLN A 134 -19.67 -11.43 -5.53
N PRO A 135 -19.31 -12.34 -4.60
CA PRO A 135 -19.66 -12.21 -3.21
C PRO A 135 -18.84 -11.11 -2.53
N SER A 136 -19.34 -10.62 -1.40
CA SER A 136 -18.63 -9.72 -0.49
C SER A 136 -17.22 -10.18 -0.11
N THR A 137 -16.98 -11.50 -0.10
CA THR A 137 -15.68 -12.13 0.14
C THR A 137 -14.56 -11.53 -0.71
N CYS A 138 -14.85 -11.00 -1.89
CA CYS A 138 -13.87 -10.33 -2.74
C CYS A 138 -13.23 -9.08 -2.10
N TRP A 139 -13.84 -8.51 -1.05
CA TRP A 139 -13.27 -7.41 -0.26
C TRP A 139 -12.24 -7.86 0.78
N THR A 140 -12.23 -9.13 1.17
CA THR A 140 -11.52 -9.61 2.37
C THR A 140 -10.02 -9.32 2.36
N CYS A 141 -9.40 -9.30 1.18
CA CYS A 141 -7.98 -9.02 1.00
C CYS A 141 -7.73 -7.65 0.33
N LYS A 142 -8.66 -6.70 0.46
CA LYS A 142 -8.61 -5.42 -0.27
C LYS A 142 -8.65 -4.19 0.61
N SER A 143 -9.13 -4.29 1.85
CA SER A 143 -9.24 -3.15 2.75
C SER A 143 -9.00 -3.53 4.22
N PRO A 144 -8.30 -2.70 5.01
CA PRO A 144 -8.23 -2.85 6.46
C PRO A 144 -9.57 -2.61 7.16
N ASP A 145 -10.60 -2.18 6.42
CA ASP A 145 -11.96 -1.98 6.93
C ASP A 145 -12.74 -3.30 7.14
N VAL A 146 -12.25 -4.41 6.57
CA VAL A 146 -12.91 -5.72 6.62
C VAL A 146 -13.17 -6.19 8.06
N PRO A 147 -12.19 -6.18 8.99
CA PRO A 147 -12.45 -6.51 10.39
C PRO A 147 -13.50 -5.62 11.05
N ARG A 148 -13.51 -4.30 10.76
CA ARG A 148 -14.54 -3.37 11.26
C ARG A 148 -15.93 -3.79 10.78
N MET A 149 -16.04 -4.15 9.50
CA MET A 149 -17.30 -4.60 8.91
C MET A 149 -17.76 -5.93 9.49
N MET A 150 -16.87 -6.93 9.58
CA MET A 150 -17.17 -8.20 10.24
C MET A 150 -17.64 -8.02 11.68
N ASN A 151 -17.03 -7.11 12.44
CA ASN A 151 -17.46 -6.79 13.80
C ASN A 151 -18.83 -6.11 13.84
N LYS A 152 -19.14 -5.25 12.85
CA LYS A 152 -20.40 -4.50 12.79
C LYS A 152 -21.60 -5.35 12.38
N ILE A 153 -21.45 -6.21 11.36
CA ILE A 153 -22.58 -6.96 10.78
C ILE A 153 -22.55 -8.46 11.10
N GLY A 154 -21.47 -8.95 11.70
CA GLY A 154 -21.24 -10.37 11.96
C GLY A 154 -20.50 -11.07 10.80
N ILE A 155 -19.60 -11.99 11.14
CA ILE A 155 -18.75 -12.71 10.17
C ILE A 155 -19.60 -13.48 9.14
N GLU A 156 -20.65 -14.16 9.60
CA GLU A 156 -21.52 -14.94 8.72
C GLU A 156 -22.27 -14.05 7.72
N ASN A 157 -22.84 -12.94 8.18
CA ASN A 157 -23.54 -11.99 7.31
C ASN A 157 -22.58 -11.30 6.35
N TYR A 158 -21.35 -10.99 6.80
CA TYR A 158 -20.31 -10.48 5.91
C TYR A 158 -20.11 -11.44 4.75
N TYR A 159 -19.86 -12.73 4.97
CA TYR A 159 -19.58 -13.68 3.88
C TYR A 159 -20.79 -14.06 3.01
N LYS A 160 -22.02 -13.86 3.49
CA LYS A 160 -23.26 -14.09 2.70
C LYS A 160 -23.62 -12.93 1.78
N GLY A 161 -23.08 -11.73 2.01
CA GLY A 161 -23.40 -10.53 1.23
C GLY A 161 -22.86 -10.55 -0.20
N HIS A 162 -23.32 -9.60 -1.00
CA HIS A 162 -22.81 -9.31 -2.34
C HIS A 162 -21.63 -8.33 -2.27
N TRP A 163 -20.76 -8.32 -3.29
CA TRP A 163 -19.64 -7.39 -3.34
C TRP A 163 -20.10 -5.93 -3.33
N ASP A 164 -21.21 -5.62 -3.98
CA ASP A 164 -21.78 -4.27 -4.06
C ASP A 164 -22.42 -3.77 -2.76
N ASP A 165 -22.73 -4.64 -1.79
CA ASP A 165 -23.26 -4.22 -0.49
C ASP A 165 -22.30 -3.28 0.26
N PHE A 166 -21.00 -3.38 -0.04
CA PHE A 166 -19.92 -2.59 0.55
C PHE A 166 -19.24 -1.63 -0.44
N ARG A 167 -19.74 -1.54 -1.67
CA ARG A 167 -19.28 -0.56 -2.68
C ARG A 167 -20.00 0.76 -2.42
N LYS A 168 -19.54 1.52 -1.42
CA LYS A 168 -20.02 2.89 -1.16
C LYS A 168 -18.90 3.90 -1.37
#